data_AF-A0A0L8IES9-F1
#
_entry.id   AF-A0A0L8IES9-F1
#
_cell.length_a   1.000
_cell.length_b   1.000
_cell.length_c   1.000
_cell.angle_alpha   90.00
_cell.angle_beta   90.00
_cell.angle_gamma   90.00
#
_symmetry.space_group_name_H-M   'P 1'
#
loop_
_entity.id
_entity.type
_entity.pdbx_description
1 polymer ?
#
loop_
_entity_poly.entity_id
_entity_poly.type
_entity_poly.pdbx_seq_one_letter_code
_entity_poly.pdbx_strand_id
1 'polypeptide(L)'
;MAWLNSGETAFLPAPVVFGRAIDAVCILWDMKCNERGACKLYDLDNLRRVVFYPMVVGRFISLLAFAFIFYLHNRKQKKLNLAKISEKEAPT
;
A
#
# COMPACT_ATOMS: atom_id res chain seq x y z
N MET A 1 -20.41 16.76 22.24
CA MET A 1 -19.50 16.84 21.06
C MET A 1 -18.12 16.32 21.45
N ALA A 2 -18.00 15.02 21.75
CA ALA A 2 -16.78 14.41 22.30
C ALA A 2 -16.20 13.32 21.38
N TRP A 3 -16.41 13.44 20.07
CA TRP A 3 -16.00 12.44 19.07
C TRP A 3 -15.04 12.98 18.00
N LEU A 4 -14.47 14.18 18.17
CA LEU A 4 -13.60 14.82 17.15
C LEU A 4 -12.12 14.91 17.55
N ASN A 5 -11.68 14.24 18.62
CA ASN A 5 -10.28 14.36 19.09
C ASN A 5 -9.50 13.03 19.15
N SER A 6 -10.02 11.97 18.56
CA SER A 6 -9.31 10.69 18.44
C SER A 6 -8.99 10.48 16.97
N GLY A 7 -7.70 10.56 16.60
CA GLY A 7 -7.19 10.41 15.24
C GLY A 7 -7.33 8.98 14.69
N GLU A 8 -8.54 8.45 14.66
CA GLU A 8 -8.88 7.09 14.21
C GLU A 8 -9.84 7.08 13.02
N THR A 9 -9.76 8.09 12.15
CA THR A 9 -10.32 7.95 10.79
C THR A 9 -9.36 7.26 9.81
N ALA A 10 -8.21 6.77 10.28
CA ALA A 10 -7.16 6.20 9.43
C ALA A 10 -7.55 4.86 8.76
N PHE A 11 -8.60 4.18 9.22
CA PHE A 11 -9.04 2.88 8.67
C PHE A 11 -10.42 2.90 7.98
N LEU A 12 -11.17 4.01 8.03
CA LEU A 12 -12.43 4.17 7.30
C LEU A 12 -12.30 4.38 5.78
N PRO A 13 -11.26 5.06 5.24
CA PRO A 13 -11.20 5.25 3.78
C PRO A 13 -10.94 3.93 3.05
N ALA A 14 -10.23 2.98 3.66
CA ALA A 14 -9.94 1.69 3.04
C ALA A 14 -11.22 0.89 2.67
N PRO A 15 -12.16 0.61 3.58
CA PRO A 15 -13.41 -0.08 3.25
C PRO A 15 -14.32 0.77 2.34
N VAL A 16 -14.31 2.10 2.45
CA VAL A 16 -15.11 2.98 1.56
C VAL A 16 -14.57 2.95 0.13
N VAL A 17 -13.26 3.07 -0.06
CA VAL A 17 -12.61 2.99 -1.37
C VAL A 17 -12.75 1.59 -1.94
N PHE A 18 -12.62 0.55 -1.11
CA PHE A 18 -12.82 -0.83 -1.53
C PHE A 18 -14.26 -1.10 -1.97
N GLY A 19 -15.26 -0.57 -1.23
CA GLY A 19 -16.66 -0.63 -1.62
C GLY A 19 -16.91 0.01 -3.00
N ARG A 20 -16.35 1.21 -3.23
CA ARG A 20 -16.42 1.85 -4.55
C ARG A 20 -15.70 1.09 -5.65
N ALA A 21 -14.59 0.42 -5.32
CA ALA A 21 -13.83 -0.38 -6.26
C ALA A 21 -14.59 -1.66 -6.68
N ILE A 22 -15.37 -2.24 -5.77
CA ILE A 22 -16.27 -3.36 -6.07
C ILE A 22 -17.46 -2.88 -6.91
N ASP A 23 -18.03 -1.72 -6.59
CA ASP A 23 -19.12 -1.11 -7.36
C ASP A 23 -18.71 -0.82 -8.82
N ALA A 24 -17.43 -0.54 -9.06
CA ALA A 24 -16.88 -0.30 -10.40
C ALA A 24 -16.86 -1.54 -11.31
N VAL A 25 -16.95 -2.76 -10.75
CA VAL A 25 -16.98 -4.02 -11.53
C VAL A 25 -18.40 -4.58 -11.68
N CYS A 26 -19.41 -3.78 -11.37
CA CYS A 26 -20.80 -4.16 -11.54
C CYS A 26 -21.17 -4.30 -13.02
N ILE A 27 -21.74 -5.44 -13.39
CA ILE A 27 -22.30 -5.66 -14.74
C ILE A 27 -23.78 -5.25 -14.76
N LEU A 28 -24.53 -5.61 -13.71
CA LEU A 28 -25.97 -5.36 -13.62
C LEU A 28 -26.37 -4.78 -12.27
N TRP A 29 -26.85 -3.54 -12.31
CA TRP A 29 -27.41 -2.83 -11.17
C TRP A 29 -28.84 -3.29 -10.88
N ASP A 30 -29.19 -3.48 -9.60
CA ASP A 30 -30.58 -3.65 -9.20
C ASP A 30 -31.28 -2.30 -9.26
N MET A 31 -32.41 -2.23 -9.97
CA MET A 31 -33.21 -1.02 -10.12
C MET A 31 -34.54 -1.24 -9.42
N LYS A 32 -34.81 -0.48 -8.36
CA LYS A 32 -36.11 -0.49 -7.67
C LYS A 32 -36.71 0.90 -7.74
N CYS A 33 -37.95 1.00 -8.23
CA CYS A 33 -38.65 2.28 -8.36
C CYS A 33 -37.82 3.37 -9.06
N ASN A 34 -37.05 2.98 -10.09
CA ASN A 34 -36.16 3.85 -10.86
C ASN A 34 -34.94 4.40 -10.10
N GLU A 35 -34.66 3.91 -8.89
CA GLU A 35 -33.45 4.23 -8.12
C GLU A 35 -32.41 3.11 -8.20
N ARG A 36 -31.12 3.48 -8.20
CA ARG A 36 -29.99 2.55 -8.21
C ARG A 36 -29.79 1.94 -6.83
N GLY A 37 -29.99 0.63 -6.74
CA GLY A 37 -29.73 -0.17 -5.53
C GLY A 37 -28.34 -0.80 -5.54
N ALA A 38 -28.22 -1.93 -4.84
CA ALA A 38 -27.00 -2.74 -4.85
C ALA A 38 -26.78 -3.42 -6.21
N CYS A 39 -25.53 -3.73 -6.54
CA CYS A 39 -25.23 -4.51 -7.72
C CYS A 39 -25.61 -5.99 -7.51
N LYS A 40 -26.32 -6.58 -8.49
CA LYS A 40 -26.82 -7.95 -8.43
C LYS A 40 -25.87 -8.94 -9.10
N LEU A 41 -25.16 -8.52 -10.15
CA LEU A 41 -24.21 -9.34 -10.89
C LEU A 41 -22.87 -8.63 -11.03
N TYR A 42 -21.83 -9.25 -10.46
CA TYR A 42 -20.46 -8.76 -10.51
C TYR A 42 -19.63 -9.59 -11.49
N ASP A 43 -18.71 -8.94 -12.19
CA ASP A 43 -17.67 -9.61 -12.96
C ASP A 43 -16.60 -10.17 -12.02
N LEU A 44 -16.50 -11.49 -11.91
CA LEU A 44 -15.55 -12.17 -11.02
C LEU A 44 -14.09 -11.96 -11.42
N ASP A 45 -13.78 -11.84 -12.72
CA ASP A 45 -12.41 -11.68 -13.21
C ASP A 45 -11.89 -10.27 -12.96
N ASN A 46 -12.75 -9.27 -13.15
CA ASN A 46 -12.45 -7.90 -12.80
C ASN A 46 -12.37 -7.73 -11.28
N LEU A 47 -13.31 -8.32 -10.52
CA LEU A 47 -13.28 -8.28 -9.05
C LEU A 47 -11.95 -8.83 -8.52
N ARG A 48 -11.50 -9.98 -9.02
CA ARG A 48 -10.21 -10.55 -8.64
C ARG A 48 -9.07 -9.57 -8.93
N ARG A 49 -9.02 -8.95 -10.10
CA ARG A 49 -7.96 -7.97 -10.42
C ARG A 49 -7.96 -6.78 -9.46
N VAL A 50 -9.13 -6.22 -9.15
CA VAL A 50 -9.27 -5.07 -8.26
C VAL A 50 -8.81 -5.38 -6.83
N VAL A 51 -8.96 -6.62 -6.36
CA VAL A 51 -8.49 -7.04 -5.03
C VAL A 51 -7.00 -7.40 -5.03
N PHE A 52 -6.54 -8.17 -6.01
CA PHE A 52 -5.17 -8.71 -6.02
C PHE A 52 -4.12 -7.68 -6.44
N TYR A 53 -4.44 -6.81 -7.40
CA TYR A 53 -3.50 -5.81 -7.90
C TYR A 53 -2.95 -4.88 -6.80
N PRO A 54 -3.78 -4.22 -5.95
CA PRO A 54 -3.26 -3.36 -4.89
C PRO A 54 -2.43 -4.13 -3.85
N MET A 55 -2.76 -5.40 -3.56
CA MET A 55 -1.93 -6.24 -2.70
C MET A 55 -0.55 -6.48 -3.30
N VAL A 56 -0.49 -6.88 -4.58
CA VAL A 56 0.77 -7.14 -5.28
C VAL A 56 1.60 -5.86 -5.34
N VAL A 57 1.02 -4.74 -5.76
CA VAL A 57 1.69 -3.44 -5.84
C VAL A 57 2.23 -3.02 -4.46
N GLY A 58 1.42 -3.15 -3.41
CA GLY A 58 1.86 -2.84 -2.04
C GLY A 58 3.08 -3.66 -1.62
N ARG A 59 3.09 -4.97 -1.92
CA ARG A 59 4.22 -5.85 -1.61
C ARG A 59 5.47 -5.49 -2.41
N PHE A 60 5.33 -5.18 -3.70
CA PHE A 60 6.45 -4.74 -4.53
C PHE A 60 7.06 -3.44 -4.01
N ILE A 61 6.23 -2.45 -3.64
CA ILE A 61 6.71 -1.19 -3.06
C ILE A 61 7.48 -1.44 -1.77
N SER A 62 6.95 -2.28 -0.87
CA SER A 62 7.66 -2.64 0.36
C SER A 62 9.01 -3.29 0.07
N LEU A 63 9.07 -4.26 -0.86
CA LEU A 63 10.32 -4.92 -1.25
C LEU A 63 11.35 -3.93 -1.81
N LEU A 64 10.93 -3.00 -2.68
CA LEU A 64 11.80 -1.97 -3.23
C LEU A 64 12.33 -1.03 -2.13
N ALA A 65 11.48 -0.62 -1.19
CA ALA A 65 11.91 0.19 -0.06
C ALA A 65 12.94 -0.53 0.81
N PHE A 66 12.70 -1.81 1.13
CA PHE A 66 13.67 -2.63 1.87
C PHE A 66 14.99 -2.78 1.13
N ALA A 67 14.95 -3.08 -0.17
CA ALA A 67 16.14 -3.20 -1.01
C ALA A 67 16.92 -1.88 -1.06
N PHE A 68 16.22 -0.75 -1.18
CA PHE A 68 16.83 0.58 -1.19
C PHE A 68 17.53 0.90 0.14
N ILE A 69 16.87 0.64 1.27
CA ILE A 69 17.45 0.82 2.61
C ILE A 69 18.67 -0.08 2.78
N PHE A 70 18.57 -1.35 2.39
CA PHE A 70 19.67 -2.31 2.45
C PHE A 70 20.87 -1.84 1.62
N TYR A 71 20.63 -1.34 0.41
CA TYR A 71 21.66 -0.77 -0.45
C TYR A 71 22.37 0.43 0.20
N LEU A 72 21.61 1.37 0.78
CA LEU A 72 22.17 2.51 1.50
C LEU A 72 22.99 2.07 2.72
N HIS A 73 22.51 1.08 3.48
CA HIS A 73 23.22 0.54 4.63
C HIS A 73 24.58 -0.05 4.22
N ASN A 74 24.61 -0.86 3.16
CA ASN A 74 25.85 -1.45 2.64
C ASN A 74 26.84 -0.38 2.16
N ARG A 75 26.36 0.71 1.54
CA ARG A 75 27.22 1.84 1.19
C ARG A 75 27.81 2.53 2.42
N LYS A 76 27.01 2.71 3.48
CA LYS A 76 27.49 3.30 4.74
C LYS A 76 28.55 2.41 5.40
N GLN A 77 28.35 1.10 5.43
CA GLN A 77 29.31 0.15 5.98
C GLN A 77 30.65 0.20 5.24
N LYS A 78 30.65 0.25 3.90
CA LYS A 78 31.88 0.41 3.11
C LYS A 78 32.65 1.67 3.50
N LYS A 79 31.98 2.81 3.65
CA LYS A 79 32.62 4.08 4.07
C LYS A 79 33.20 4.00 5.49
N LEU A 80 32.46 3.42 6.43
CA LEU A 80 32.93 3.26 7.82
C LEU A 80 34.14 2.33 7.91
N ASN A 81 34.15 1.24 7.14
CA ASN A 81 35.28 0.33 7.09
C ASN A 81 36.54 0.99 6.50
N LEU A 82 36.38 1.83 5.46
CA LEU A 82 37.48 2.61 4.89
C LEU A 82 38.03 3.66 5.88
N ALA A 83 37.15 4.35 6.62
CA ALA A 83 37.57 5.30 7.64
C ALA A 83 38.36 4.62 8.79
N LYS A 84 37.93 3.44 9.22
CA LYS A 84 38.66 2.64 10.23
C LYS A 84 40.03 2.16 9.73
N ILE A 85 40.17 1.86 8.43
CA ILE A 85 41.47 1.48 7.85
C ILE A 85 42.42 2.69 7.86
N SER A 86 41.93 3.87 7.50
CA SER A 86 42.73 5.11 7.56
C SER A 86 43.15 5.48 8.98
N GLU A 87 42.32 5.19 9.99
CA GLU A 87 42.66 5.44 11.40
C GLU A 87 43.75 4.49 11.91
N LYS A 88 43.79 3.25 11.39
CA LYS A 88 44.86 2.29 11.73
C LYS A 88 46.21 2.60 11.08
N GLU A 89 46.20 3.27 9.94
CA GLU A 89 47.42 3.67 9.20
C GLU A 89 47.98 5.01 9.69
N ALA A 90 47.31 5.71 10.62
CA ALA A 90 47.82 6.94 11.19
C ALA A 90 49.08 6.62 12.03
N PRO A 91 50.26 7.22 11.71
CA PRO A 91 51.52 6.89 12.37
C PRO A 91 51.47 7.31 13.83
N THR A 92 51.65 6.34 14.73
CA THR A 92 52.02 6.55 16.13
C THR A 92 53.46 7.01 16.26
#